data_AF-A0A2S7PTA1-F1
#
_entry.id   AF-A0A2S7PTA1-F1
#
_cell.length_a   1.000
_cell.length_b   1.000
_cell.length_c   1.000
_cell.angle_alpha   90.00
_cell.angle_beta   90.00
_cell.angle_gamma   90.00
#
_symmetry.space_group_name_H-M   'P 1'
#
loop_
_entity.id
_entity.type
_entity.pdbx_description
1 polymer ?
#
loop_
_entity_poly.entity_id
_entity_poly.type
_entity_poly.pdbx_seq_one_letter_code
_entity_poly.pdbx_strand_id
1 'polypeptide(L)'
;MEVAGLAIGVLAIIKPTATAIGTLWSSTKNFGSDASAIRLRFSVQTTRLQSFERVLFDANKFPLVKGRLFDHLPPELCENIVDLLRQLYEILQRYYVVQKRYTLEGNDTGAVAGIAELGLEKIREAVLRTGRENDTVVGKGSSWTKKALWAMSDKKSAERLVTEFETWTERVKSLLETAWWPLPFFSTVSQIEKLEEDKDAGQIGILEGIGMRKLLAPGSSQISVETAKSLKVSRLQFKVTQRFQDLDVGEIEGKGGVIVEYKSYEQDRTAGINEIVSRRISQLVALLHEEKKCEFKVLRCVNYFEDVPGKRIGLAFELPSSSLSLPPSSLNTKLISKKLKPTLGTRMKLAHALAESLGHLHSVGWVHRSLRSENILFLSGTEPNPVSSTETPELAILEHPTIFGFEYSRLDSDFSSGRPDYDIKRNIYRHPDRWGQPSETFSKIHDIYALGTILLEIGVWESLSHLDGGALLNLPSNSTVPETAKATQTRLLKHANRRLGFYTGAKYQNVVLTCLQGSLGVEFDDRLGSRLSAKFRKVVIDGIKELSASL
;
A
#
# COMPACT_ATOMS: atom_id res chain seq x y z
N MET A 1 -6.03 29.78 0.60
CA MET A 1 -6.63 30.14 1.91
C MET A 1 -8.08 29.70 2.05
N GLU A 2 -8.91 29.76 0.99
CA GLU A 2 -10.33 29.33 1.06
C GLU A 2 -10.51 27.86 1.44
N VAL A 3 -9.73 26.93 0.86
CA VAL A 3 -9.86 25.48 1.09
C VAL A 3 -9.57 25.08 2.54
N ALA A 4 -8.52 25.63 3.14
CA ALA A 4 -8.18 25.36 4.54
C ALA A 4 -9.24 25.93 5.51
N GLY A 5 -9.77 27.12 5.21
CA GLY A 5 -10.88 27.70 5.98
C GLY A 5 -12.15 26.86 5.90
N LEU A 6 -12.47 26.34 4.71
CA LEU A 6 -13.59 25.43 4.50
C LEU A 6 -13.41 24.11 5.28
N ALA A 7 -12.21 23.51 5.25
CA ALA A 7 -11.92 22.28 5.99
C ALA A 7 -12.10 22.46 7.50
N ILE A 8 -11.56 23.55 8.07
CA ILE A 8 -11.71 23.90 9.49
C ILE A 8 -13.19 24.17 9.81
N GLY A 9 -13.90 24.89 8.94
CA GLY A 9 -15.32 25.17 9.10
C GLY A 9 -16.17 23.90 9.16
N VAL A 10 -15.91 22.93 8.29
CA VAL A 10 -16.60 21.63 8.30
C VAL A 10 -16.26 20.85 9.58
N LEU A 11 -14.99 20.81 10.00
CA LEU A 11 -14.57 20.14 11.25
C LEU A 11 -15.24 20.74 12.50
N ALA A 12 -15.43 22.06 12.53
CA ALA A 12 -16.10 22.75 13.62
C ALA A 12 -17.55 22.30 13.83
N ILE A 13 -18.20 21.76 12.79
CA ILE A 13 -19.57 21.21 12.85
C ILE A 13 -19.55 19.71 13.13
N ILE A 14 -18.61 18.98 12.52
CA ILE A 14 -18.48 17.52 12.69
C ILE A 14 -18.27 17.15 14.15
N LYS A 15 -17.38 17.86 14.85
CA LYS A 15 -17.02 17.57 16.24
C LYS A 15 -18.21 17.58 17.20
N PRO A 16 -18.99 18.68 17.33
CA PRO A 16 -20.21 18.69 18.15
C PRO A 16 -21.17 17.57 17.77
N THR A 17 -21.33 17.30 16.46
CA THR A 17 -22.22 16.25 15.97
C THR A 17 -21.76 14.86 16.42
N ALA A 18 -20.48 14.54 16.30
CA ALA A 18 -19.90 13.28 16.76
C ALA A 18 -19.99 13.14 18.28
N THR A 19 -19.72 14.20 19.04
CA THR A 19 -19.88 14.21 20.50
C THR A 19 -21.35 13.97 20.89
N ALA A 20 -22.31 14.62 20.22
CA ALA A 20 -23.73 14.43 20.47
C ALA A 20 -24.16 12.96 20.23
N ILE A 21 -23.71 12.35 19.13
CA ILE A 21 -23.94 10.92 18.85
C ILE A 21 -23.34 10.04 19.95
N GLY A 22 -22.09 10.32 20.37
CA GLY A 22 -21.45 9.61 21.47
C GLY A 22 -22.24 9.70 22.79
N THR A 23 -22.79 10.87 23.12
CA THR A 23 -23.64 11.05 24.31
C THR A 23 -24.96 10.30 24.21
N LEU A 24 -25.61 10.30 23.04
CA LEU A 24 -26.85 9.54 22.80
C LEU A 24 -26.64 8.05 23.08
N TRP A 25 -25.54 7.47 22.60
CA TRP A 25 -25.22 6.06 22.82
C TRP A 25 -24.81 5.74 24.26
N SER A 26 -24.34 6.72 25.03
CA SER A 26 -24.07 6.56 26.46
C SER A 26 -25.37 6.47 27.29
N SER A 27 -26.42 7.17 26.86
CA SER A 27 -27.73 7.21 27.55
C SER A 27 -28.66 6.04 27.21
N THR A 28 -28.50 5.41 26.05
CA THR A 28 -29.38 4.32 25.62
C THR A 28 -29.05 3.01 26.35
N LYS A 29 -29.88 2.65 27.36
CA LYS A 29 -29.85 1.34 28.05
C LYS A 29 -30.16 0.12 27.15
N ASN A 30 -30.42 0.33 25.86
CA ASN A 30 -31.06 -0.65 24.97
C ASN A 30 -30.11 -1.40 24.03
N PHE A 31 -28.83 -1.05 23.97
CA PHE A 31 -27.87 -1.85 23.22
C PHE A 31 -27.37 -2.97 24.14
N GLY A 32 -27.51 -4.24 23.72
CA GLY A 32 -27.07 -5.42 24.48
C GLY A 32 -25.54 -5.57 24.61
N SER A 33 -25.01 -6.79 24.69
CA SER A 33 -23.56 -7.06 24.85
C SER A 33 -22.66 -6.32 23.84
N ASP A 34 -23.13 -6.13 22.61
CA ASP A 34 -22.35 -5.56 21.51
C ASP A 34 -22.31 -4.01 21.53
N ALA A 35 -23.09 -3.38 22.42
CA ALA A 35 -23.13 -1.93 22.61
C ALA A 35 -21.77 -1.33 22.95
N SER A 36 -21.03 -2.02 23.83
CA SER A 36 -19.74 -1.58 24.31
C SER A 36 -18.73 -1.58 23.16
N ALA A 37 -18.77 -2.60 22.29
CA ALA A 37 -17.91 -2.71 21.12
C ALA A 37 -18.16 -1.57 20.11
N ILE A 38 -19.42 -1.31 19.75
CA ILE A 38 -19.78 -0.23 18.81
C ILE A 38 -19.38 1.14 19.38
N ARG A 39 -19.66 1.40 20.65
CA ARG A 39 -19.29 2.64 21.34
C ARG A 39 -17.78 2.83 21.40
N LEU A 40 -17.04 1.78 21.71
CA LEU A 40 -15.58 1.81 21.75
C LEU A 40 -15.02 2.14 20.36
N ARG A 41 -15.45 1.44 19.31
CA ARG A 41 -15.02 1.69 17.93
C ARG A 41 -15.29 3.13 17.50
N PHE A 42 -16.47 3.67 17.79
CA PHE A 42 -16.80 5.07 17.48
C PHE A 42 -15.97 6.08 18.29
N SER A 43 -15.74 5.82 19.58
CA SER A 43 -14.87 6.65 20.43
C SER A 43 -13.44 6.68 19.90
N VAL A 44 -12.92 5.53 19.44
CA VAL A 44 -11.62 5.43 18.77
C VAL A 44 -11.59 6.30 17.50
N GLN A 45 -12.63 6.25 16.66
CA GLN A 45 -12.68 7.09 15.45
C GLN A 45 -12.80 8.59 15.77
N THR A 46 -13.53 8.95 16.84
CA THR A 46 -13.62 10.33 17.30
C THR A 46 -12.25 10.84 17.78
N THR A 47 -11.51 10.02 18.51
CA THR A 47 -10.13 10.33 18.96
C THR A 47 -9.18 10.46 17.77
N ARG A 48 -9.31 9.58 16.77
CA ARG A 48 -8.55 9.67 15.51
C ARG A 48 -8.86 10.95 14.74
N LEU A 49 -10.13 11.34 14.64
CA LEU A 49 -10.53 12.60 13.98
C LEU A 49 -9.89 13.82 14.65
N GLN A 50 -9.85 13.86 15.99
CA GLN A 50 -9.16 14.93 16.73
C GLN A 50 -7.65 14.93 16.46
N SER A 51 -7.04 13.74 16.39
CA SER A 51 -5.63 13.60 16.08
C SER A 51 -5.31 14.06 14.65
N PHE A 52 -6.17 13.74 13.67
CA PHE A 52 -6.05 14.23 12.30
C PHE A 52 -6.11 15.74 12.22
N GLU A 53 -7.05 16.37 12.93
CA GLU A 53 -7.16 17.82 12.95
C GLU A 53 -5.89 18.46 13.51
N ARG A 54 -5.38 17.97 14.66
CA ARG A 54 -4.15 18.47 15.25
C ARG A 54 -2.99 18.36 14.28
N VAL A 55 -2.81 17.19 13.68
CA VAL A 55 -1.73 16.94 12.69
C VAL A 55 -1.84 17.88 11.49
N LEU A 56 -3.03 18.13 10.97
CA LEU A 56 -3.21 18.93 9.75
C LEU A 56 -3.23 20.45 10.00
N PHE A 57 -3.83 20.89 11.11
CA PHE A 57 -4.23 22.27 11.32
C PHE A 57 -3.57 22.95 12.53
N ASP A 58 -2.87 22.24 13.43
CA ASP A 58 -2.09 22.91 14.47
C ASP A 58 -0.92 23.67 13.84
N ALA A 59 -0.82 24.96 14.16
CA ALA A 59 0.23 25.81 13.63
C ALA A 59 1.60 25.42 14.21
N ASN A 60 2.58 25.23 13.34
CA ASN A 60 3.96 24.91 13.66
C ASN A 60 4.12 23.62 14.50
N LYS A 61 3.21 22.66 14.36
CA LYS A 61 3.31 21.35 15.03
C LYS A 61 4.58 20.61 14.63
N PHE A 62 4.92 20.63 13.34
CA PHE A 62 6.09 19.92 12.80
C PHE A 62 7.27 20.87 12.55
N PRO A 63 8.50 20.46 12.88
CA PRO A 63 9.71 21.21 12.54
C PRO A 63 9.78 21.52 11.05
N LEU A 64 10.30 22.69 10.68
CA LEU A 64 10.49 23.17 9.29
C LEU A 64 9.20 23.42 8.48
N VAL A 65 8.02 23.09 9.02
CA VAL A 65 6.73 23.41 8.42
C VAL A 65 6.21 24.69 9.08
N LYS A 66 6.31 25.82 8.37
CA LYS A 66 5.78 27.10 8.86
C LYS A 66 4.26 27.13 8.71
N GLY A 67 3.53 27.42 9.79
CA GLY A 67 2.07 27.42 9.76
C GLY A 67 1.50 26.01 9.84
N ARG A 68 0.41 25.73 9.12
CA ARG A 68 -0.31 24.45 9.21
C ARG A 68 0.23 23.48 8.18
N LEU A 69 0.32 22.20 8.52
CA LEU A 69 0.73 21.17 7.55
C LEU A 69 -0.14 21.17 6.30
N PHE A 70 -1.45 21.37 6.47
CA PHE A 70 -2.42 21.41 5.38
C PHE A 70 -2.05 22.42 4.27
N ASP A 71 -1.38 23.53 4.61
CA ASP A 71 -1.00 24.55 3.65
C ASP A 71 0.24 24.15 2.79
N HIS A 72 0.95 23.08 3.17
CA HIS A 72 2.13 22.55 2.45
C HIS A 72 1.82 21.29 1.63
N LEU A 73 0.60 20.75 1.73
CA LEU A 73 0.17 19.58 0.98
C LEU A 73 -0.22 19.93 -0.47
N PRO A 74 -0.15 18.99 -1.42
CA PRO A 74 -0.58 19.21 -2.80
C PRO A 74 -2.06 19.69 -2.87
N PRO A 75 -2.40 20.66 -3.75
CA PRO A 75 -3.75 21.21 -3.82
C PRO A 75 -4.84 20.15 -4.07
N GLU A 76 -4.59 19.20 -4.97
CA GLU A 76 -5.50 18.08 -5.26
C GLU A 76 -5.77 17.24 -4.00
N LEU A 77 -4.76 17.05 -3.16
CA LEU A 77 -4.89 16.31 -1.91
C LEU A 77 -5.75 17.08 -0.91
N CYS A 78 -5.54 18.38 -0.79
CA CYS A 78 -6.33 19.26 0.07
C CYS A 78 -7.82 19.24 -0.32
N GLU A 79 -8.13 19.33 -1.61
CA GLU A 79 -9.51 19.24 -2.12
C GLU A 79 -10.15 17.88 -1.78
N ASN A 80 -9.45 16.77 -2.03
CA ASN A 80 -9.93 15.43 -1.69
C ASN A 80 -10.20 15.27 -0.18
N ILE A 81 -9.34 15.84 0.68
CA ILE A 81 -9.55 15.82 2.13
C ILE A 81 -10.81 16.61 2.51
N VAL A 82 -11.06 17.77 1.88
CA VAL A 82 -12.28 18.55 2.12
C VAL A 82 -13.53 17.79 1.68
N ASP A 83 -13.49 17.12 0.53
CA ASP A 83 -14.62 16.31 0.05
C ASP A 83 -14.90 15.12 0.95
N LEU A 84 -13.85 14.46 1.47
CA LEU A 84 -14.01 13.42 2.48
C LEU A 84 -14.61 13.99 3.76
N LEU A 85 -14.16 15.15 4.25
CA LEU A 85 -14.74 15.78 5.44
C LEU A 85 -16.23 16.08 5.25
N ARG A 86 -16.63 16.57 4.06
CA ARG A 86 -18.05 16.77 3.73
C ARG A 86 -18.84 15.47 3.74
N GLN A 87 -18.31 14.40 3.15
CA GLN A 87 -18.94 13.08 3.19
C GLN A 87 -19.14 12.57 4.63
N LEU A 88 -18.14 12.73 5.50
CA LEU A 88 -18.26 12.36 6.91
C LEU A 88 -19.35 13.17 7.62
N TYR A 89 -19.41 14.48 7.36
CA TYR A 89 -20.47 15.32 7.91
C TYR A 89 -21.86 14.85 7.49
N GLU A 90 -22.08 14.57 6.19
CA GLU A 90 -23.36 14.07 5.69
C GLU A 90 -23.76 12.75 6.36
N ILE A 91 -22.82 11.83 6.52
CA ILE A 91 -23.06 10.53 7.15
C ILE A 91 -23.48 10.71 8.62
N LEU A 92 -22.73 11.51 9.39
CA LEU A 92 -23.04 11.79 10.80
C LEU A 92 -24.38 12.52 10.94
N GLN A 93 -24.65 13.50 10.08
CA GLN A 93 -25.89 14.28 10.11
C GLN A 93 -27.10 13.41 9.77
N ARG A 94 -27.03 12.57 8.72
CA ARG A 94 -28.12 11.65 8.36
C ARG A 94 -28.47 10.73 9.53
N TYR A 95 -27.46 10.19 10.22
CA TYR A 95 -27.69 9.37 11.41
C TYR A 95 -28.29 10.18 12.56
N TYR A 96 -27.72 11.35 12.87
CA TYR A 96 -28.18 12.21 13.97
C TYR A 96 -29.63 12.68 13.80
N VAL A 97 -30.03 13.12 12.59
CA VAL A 97 -31.40 13.59 12.31
C VAL A 97 -32.41 12.45 12.49
N VAL A 98 -32.07 11.26 11.99
CA VAL A 98 -32.89 10.06 12.16
C VAL A 98 -33.07 9.77 13.65
N GLN A 99 -31.98 9.77 14.43
CA GLN A 99 -32.02 9.48 15.86
C GLN A 99 -32.78 10.55 16.67
N LYS A 100 -32.63 11.83 16.31
CA LYS A 100 -33.33 12.95 16.96
C LYS A 100 -34.85 12.87 16.77
N ARG A 101 -35.32 12.52 15.56
CA ARG A 101 -36.76 12.29 15.30
C ARG A 101 -37.32 11.19 16.22
N TYR A 102 -36.56 10.12 16.45
CA TYR A 102 -36.97 9.05 17.36
C TYR A 102 -36.99 9.46 18.84
N THR A 103 -36.03 10.25 19.31
CA THR A 103 -36.05 10.76 20.69
C THR A 103 -37.20 11.74 20.96
N LEU A 104 -37.74 12.38 19.93
CA LEU A 104 -38.91 13.27 20.03
C LEU A 104 -40.24 12.50 19.98
N GLU A 105 -40.27 11.33 19.32
CA GLU A 105 -41.44 10.45 19.26
C GLU A 105 -41.54 9.49 20.47
N GLY A 106 -40.41 9.18 21.11
CA GLY A 106 -40.35 8.49 22.41
C GLY A 106 -40.47 9.50 23.55
N ASN A 107 -41.29 9.22 24.56
CA ASN A 107 -41.60 10.10 25.71
C ASN A 107 -40.41 10.45 26.64
N ASP A 108 -39.14 10.40 26.20
CA ASP A 108 -37.96 10.71 27.01
C ASP A 108 -37.56 12.19 26.88
N THR A 109 -38.30 13.05 27.57
CA THR A 109 -38.09 14.52 27.60
C THR A 109 -36.84 14.97 28.37
N GLY A 110 -35.96 14.05 28.79
CA GLY A 110 -34.78 14.37 29.61
C GLY A 110 -33.52 14.77 28.84
N ALA A 111 -33.37 14.38 27.57
CA ALA A 111 -32.11 14.53 26.83
C ALA A 111 -32.03 15.77 25.92
N VAL A 112 -33.14 16.48 25.71
CA VAL A 112 -33.26 17.50 24.65
C VAL A 112 -32.83 18.91 25.10
N ALA A 113 -32.69 19.16 26.40
CA ALA A 113 -32.44 20.51 26.93
C ALA A 113 -31.02 21.05 26.66
N GLY A 114 -30.01 20.19 26.44
CA GLY A 114 -28.61 20.63 26.39
C GLY A 114 -28.08 21.12 25.03
N ILE A 115 -28.87 21.05 23.94
CA ILE A 115 -28.33 21.23 22.57
C ILE A 115 -28.90 22.46 21.84
N ALA A 116 -30.01 23.04 22.32
CA ALA A 116 -30.55 24.28 21.74
C ALA A 116 -29.59 25.49 21.86
N GLU A 117 -28.53 25.37 22.67
CA GLU A 117 -27.61 26.46 23.02
C GLU A 117 -26.39 26.59 22.07
N LEU A 118 -26.17 25.66 21.13
CA LEU A 118 -24.91 25.58 20.36
C LEU A 118 -24.85 26.34 19.02
N GLY A 119 -25.78 27.24 18.69
CA GLY A 119 -25.63 28.22 17.59
C GLY A 119 -25.31 27.65 16.18
N LEU A 120 -25.50 26.34 15.97
CA LEU A 120 -25.08 25.58 14.78
C LEU A 120 -25.86 25.93 13.51
N GLU A 121 -27.03 26.57 13.62
CA GLU A 121 -27.90 26.89 12.48
C GLU A 121 -27.29 27.94 11.54
N LYS A 122 -26.54 28.93 12.05
CA LYS A 122 -25.89 29.95 11.20
C LYS A 122 -24.74 29.40 10.36
N ILE A 123 -23.99 28.44 10.89
CA ILE A 123 -22.88 27.79 10.17
C ILE A 123 -23.44 26.77 9.18
N ARG A 124 -24.54 26.09 9.56
CA ARG A 124 -25.31 25.18 8.71
C ARG A 124 -25.80 25.89 7.43
N GLU A 125 -26.42 27.06 7.52
CA GLU A 125 -26.89 27.83 6.35
C GLU A 125 -25.77 28.25 5.39
N ALA A 126 -24.56 28.50 5.89
CA ALA A 126 -23.40 28.84 5.07
C ALA A 126 -22.82 27.63 4.31
N VAL A 127 -22.94 26.41 4.88
CA VAL A 127 -22.44 25.15 4.29
C VAL A 127 -23.46 24.48 3.38
N LEU A 128 -24.77 24.66 3.61
CA LEU A 128 -25.87 23.96 2.93
C LEU A 128 -26.52 24.71 1.76
N ARG A 129 -25.85 25.67 1.12
CA ARG A 129 -26.41 26.44 -0.02
C ARG A 129 -26.67 25.64 -1.32
N THR A 130 -26.74 24.31 -1.25
CA THR A 130 -27.20 23.43 -2.33
C THR A 130 -27.91 22.20 -1.75
N GLY A 131 -29.26 22.17 -1.81
CA GLY A 131 -30.04 20.94 -1.61
C GLY A 131 -31.36 21.16 -0.85
N ARG A 132 -32.49 21.07 -1.57
CA ARG A 132 -33.86 21.39 -1.15
C ARG A 132 -34.47 20.46 -0.09
N GLU A 133 -35.32 21.07 0.73
CA GLU A 133 -36.26 20.47 1.68
C GLU A 133 -37.43 19.74 1.00
N ASN A 134 -37.96 18.72 1.68
CA ASN A 134 -39.39 18.42 1.71
C ASN A 134 -39.72 17.56 2.95
N ASP A 135 -40.63 18.07 3.77
CA ASP A 135 -41.21 17.41 4.95
C ASP A 135 -42.44 16.59 4.58
N THR A 136 -42.62 15.43 5.22
CA THR A 136 -43.95 14.85 5.45
C THR A 136 -44.05 14.19 6.83
N VAL A 137 -45.19 14.44 7.48
CA VAL A 137 -45.58 14.07 8.86
C VAL A 137 -46.42 12.79 8.82
N VAL A 138 -46.17 11.78 9.67
CA VAL A 138 -47.13 10.70 9.95
C VAL A 138 -47.04 10.16 11.40
N GLY A 139 -48.10 10.43 12.18
CA GLY A 139 -48.96 9.47 12.90
C GLY A 139 -48.41 8.39 13.86
N LYS A 140 -48.76 8.54 15.16
CA LYS A 140 -48.54 7.63 16.30
C LYS A 140 -49.19 6.24 16.17
N GLY A 141 -48.48 5.20 16.64
CA GLY A 141 -49.02 3.86 16.92
C GLY A 141 -47.98 2.87 17.44
N SER A 142 -47.95 2.70 18.78
CA SER A 142 -47.07 1.82 19.56
C SER A 142 -47.25 0.33 19.20
N SER A 143 -46.14 -0.41 19.08
CA SER A 143 -46.15 -1.87 19.22
C SER A 143 -44.79 -2.38 19.70
N TRP A 144 -44.78 -3.25 20.70
CA TRP A 144 -43.59 -3.87 21.29
C TRP A 144 -42.74 -4.65 20.26
N THR A 145 -43.35 -5.18 19.21
CA THR A 145 -42.65 -5.83 18.08
C THR A 145 -41.91 -4.82 17.22
N LYS A 146 -42.41 -3.59 17.08
CA LYS A 146 -41.67 -2.49 16.47
C LYS A 146 -40.44 -2.19 17.32
N LYS A 147 -40.55 -2.03 18.65
CA LYS A 147 -39.39 -1.70 19.51
C LYS A 147 -38.22 -2.69 19.41
N ALA A 148 -38.49 -3.99 19.33
CA ALA A 148 -37.45 -5.02 19.16
C ALA A 148 -36.85 -5.06 17.75
N LEU A 149 -37.70 -4.94 16.71
CA LEU A 149 -37.26 -4.84 15.32
C LEU A 149 -36.45 -3.54 15.07
N TRP A 150 -36.80 -2.46 15.77
CA TRP A 150 -36.13 -1.16 15.72
C TRP A 150 -34.84 -1.12 16.54
N ALA A 151 -34.73 -1.80 17.68
CA ALA A 151 -33.46 -1.95 18.39
C ALA A 151 -32.42 -2.71 17.54
N MET A 152 -32.87 -3.71 16.76
CA MET A 152 -32.02 -4.38 15.77
C MET A 152 -31.68 -3.48 14.57
N SER A 153 -32.60 -2.61 14.13
CA SER A 153 -32.38 -1.63 13.07
C SER A 153 -31.41 -0.51 13.51
N ASP A 154 -31.53 -0.04 14.75
CA ASP A 154 -30.64 0.96 15.37
C ASP A 154 -29.24 0.38 15.54
N LYS A 155 -29.13 -0.89 15.96
CA LYS A 155 -27.85 -1.62 15.96
C LYS A 155 -27.22 -1.70 14.57
N LYS A 156 -27.97 -2.11 13.53
CA LYS A 156 -27.44 -2.18 12.15
C LYS A 156 -27.05 -0.81 11.61
N SER A 157 -27.79 0.24 11.97
CA SER A 157 -27.52 1.61 11.54
C SER A 157 -26.29 2.20 12.25
N ALA A 158 -26.14 1.95 13.55
CA ALA A 158 -24.96 2.32 14.31
C ALA A 158 -23.71 1.55 13.83
N GLU A 159 -23.83 0.25 13.58
CA GLU A 159 -22.76 -0.58 13.01
C GLU A 159 -22.32 -0.05 11.64
N ARG A 160 -23.29 0.29 10.77
CA ARG A 160 -23.01 0.90 9.46
C ARG A 160 -22.31 2.25 9.62
N LEU A 161 -22.78 3.11 10.53
CA LEU A 161 -22.15 4.40 10.79
C LEU A 161 -20.68 4.23 11.21
N VAL A 162 -20.41 3.34 12.17
CA VAL A 162 -19.05 3.08 12.65
C VAL A 162 -18.17 2.55 11.53
N THR A 163 -18.67 1.60 10.75
CA THR A 163 -17.92 1.02 9.61
C THR A 163 -17.63 2.07 8.53
N GLU A 164 -18.57 2.95 8.23
CA GLU A 164 -18.36 4.06 7.30
C GLU A 164 -17.36 5.09 7.85
N PHE A 165 -17.39 5.38 9.16
CA PHE A 165 -16.42 6.27 9.80
C PHE A 165 -15.02 5.67 9.84
N GLU A 166 -14.88 4.36 10.12
CA GLU A 166 -13.62 3.63 10.00
C GLU A 166 -13.07 3.69 8.58
N THR A 167 -13.92 3.40 7.58
CA THR A 167 -13.57 3.49 6.16
C THR A 167 -13.12 4.91 5.80
N TRP A 168 -13.79 5.94 6.33
CA TRP A 168 -13.41 7.32 6.16
C TRP A 168 -12.02 7.61 6.75
N THR A 169 -11.74 7.20 7.99
CA THR A 169 -10.42 7.44 8.61
C THR A 169 -9.29 6.77 7.83
N GLU A 170 -9.52 5.56 7.31
CA GLU A 170 -8.54 4.85 6.50
C GLU A 170 -8.31 5.54 5.16
N ARG A 171 -9.37 6.06 4.51
CA ARG A 171 -9.24 6.86 3.29
C ARG A 171 -8.41 8.13 3.50
N VAL A 172 -8.64 8.85 4.60
CA VAL A 172 -7.87 10.06 4.93
C VAL A 172 -6.41 9.72 5.21
N LYS A 173 -6.15 8.70 6.03
CA LYS A 173 -4.79 8.19 6.28
C LYS A 173 -4.09 7.83 4.97
N SER A 174 -4.73 7.01 4.16
CA SER A 174 -4.24 6.54 2.86
C SER A 174 -3.91 7.73 1.95
N LEU A 175 -4.79 8.73 1.85
CA LEU A 175 -4.51 9.95 1.09
C LEU A 175 -3.28 10.70 1.63
N LEU A 176 -3.15 10.87 2.95
CA LEU A 176 -2.00 11.54 3.54
C LEU A 176 -0.68 10.81 3.28
N GLU A 177 -0.66 9.48 3.34
CA GLU A 177 0.54 8.68 3.03
C GLU A 177 1.12 8.97 1.63
N THR A 178 0.31 9.45 0.69
CA THR A 178 0.79 9.80 -0.66
C THR A 178 1.70 11.03 -0.69
N ALA A 179 1.58 11.93 0.29
CA ALA A 179 2.31 13.19 0.35
C ALA A 179 3.09 13.38 1.66
N TRP A 180 3.02 12.42 2.59
CA TRP A 180 3.60 12.52 3.93
C TRP A 180 5.14 12.41 3.97
N TRP A 181 5.70 11.27 3.53
CA TRP A 181 7.15 11.03 3.51
C TRP A 181 8.01 12.06 2.75
N PRO A 182 7.48 12.65 1.67
CA PRO A 182 8.01 13.85 1.01
C PRO A 182 8.40 15.05 1.91
N LEU A 183 7.74 15.24 3.06
CA LEU A 183 7.81 16.49 3.80
C LEU A 183 9.21 16.76 4.41
N PRO A 184 9.59 18.05 4.58
CA PRO A 184 10.97 18.43 4.92
C PRO A 184 11.46 17.91 6.28
N PHE A 185 10.57 17.57 7.21
CA PHE A 185 10.94 16.98 8.50
C PHE A 185 11.33 15.50 8.43
N PHE A 186 11.23 14.85 7.26
CA PHE A 186 11.83 13.52 7.02
C PHE A 186 13.24 13.58 6.43
N SER A 187 13.85 14.78 6.37
CA SER A 187 15.14 14.96 5.71
C SER A 187 16.34 14.45 6.52
N THR A 188 16.19 14.23 7.83
CA THR A 188 17.27 13.76 8.71
C THR A 188 16.75 12.80 9.77
N VAL A 189 17.57 11.83 10.17
CA VAL A 189 17.22 10.85 11.21
C VAL A 189 16.74 11.51 12.51
N SER A 190 17.42 12.57 12.98
CA SER A 190 17.05 13.26 14.23
C SER A 190 15.66 13.90 14.20
N GLN A 191 15.20 14.36 13.03
CA GLN A 191 13.84 14.91 12.90
C GLN A 191 12.79 13.81 12.87
N ILE A 192 13.13 12.66 12.26
CA ILE A 192 12.26 11.49 12.22
C ILE A 192 12.06 10.93 13.62
N GLU A 193 13.11 10.86 14.45
CA GLU A 193 13.02 10.38 15.83
C GLU A 193 12.07 11.24 16.68
N LYS A 194 12.11 12.57 16.53
CA LYS A 194 11.17 13.47 17.22
C LYS A 194 9.71 13.25 16.81
N LEU A 195 9.50 12.84 15.56
CA LEU A 195 8.16 12.56 15.04
C LEU A 195 7.65 11.18 15.47
N GLU A 196 8.56 10.21 15.60
CA GLU A 196 8.25 8.87 16.12
C GLU A 196 7.63 8.93 17.52
N GLU A 197 8.01 9.95 18.31
CA GLU A 197 7.46 10.23 19.64
C GLU A 197 6.11 10.98 19.63
N ASP A 198 5.63 11.47 18.47
CA ASP A 198 4.38 12.25 18.39
C ASP A 198 3.14 11.34 18.51
N LYS A 199 2.37 11.58 19.57
CA LYS A 199 1.17 10.79 19.91
C LYS A 199 0.07 10.90 18.86
N ASP A 200 -0.15 12.10 18.30
CA ASP A 200 -1.27 12.32 17.37
C ASP A 200 -0.95 11.65 16.02
N ALA A 201 0.29 11.74 15.53
CA ALA A 201 0.76 11.07 14.33
C ALA A 201 0.72 9.54 14.47
N GLY A 202 1.08 9.01 15.64
CA GLY A 202 0.93 7.59 15.97
C GLY A 202 -0.54 7.15 15.97
N GLN A 203 -1.44 7.94 16.58
CA GLN A 203 -2.86 7.61 16.71
C GLN A 203 -3.58 7.50 15.34
N ILE A 204 -3.19 8.33 14.37
CA ILE A 204 -3.74 8.29 13.01
C ILE A 204 -3.03 7.27 12.10
N GLY A 205 -1.95 6.63 12.58
CA GLY A 205 -1.26 5.56 11.87
C GLY A 205 -0.36 6.03 10.71
N ILE A 206 -0.03 7.32 10.61
CA ILE A 206 0.84 7.83 9.53
C ILE A 206 2.34 7.59 9.80
N LEU A 207 2.69 7.07 10.97
CA LEU A 207 4.05 6.63 11.30
C LEU A 207 4.34 5.20 10.78
N GLU A 208 3.38 4.55 10.13
CA GLU A 208 3.58 3.22 9.54
C GLU A 208 4.65 3.26 8.44
N GLY A 209 5.77 2.56 8.65
CA GLY A 209 6.92 2.61 7.73
C GLY A 209 7.98 3.65 8.11
N ILE A 210 7.86 4.30 9.28
CA ILE A 210 8.85 5.26 9.79
C ILE A 210 10.24 4.62 9.97
N GLY A 211 10.32 3.36 10.41
CA GLY A 211 11.58 2.62 10.54
C GLY A 211 12.31 2.51 9.20
N MET A 212 11.57 2.12 8.14
CA MET A 212 12.12 2.11 6.78
C MET A 212 12.55 3.51 6.35
N ARG A 213 11.72 4.54 6.57
CA ARG A 213 12.09 5.92 6.21
C ARG A 213 13.34 6.39 6.94
N LYS A 214 13.49 6.06 8.22
CA LYS A 214 14.67 6.38 9.04
C LYS A 214 15.92 5.75 8.45
N LEU A 215 15.87 4.49 8.01
CA LEU A 215 16.98 3.82 7.32
C LEU A 215 17.31 4.41 5.94
N LEU A 216 16.30 4.98 5.28
CA LEU A 216 16.42 5.65 3.98
C LEU A 216 16.90 7.12 4.10
N ALA A 217 16.86 7.73 5.29
CA ALA A 217 17.23 9.12 5.50
C ALA A 217 18.76 9.34 5.61
N PRO A 218 19.28 10.51 5.20
CA PRO A 218 20.65 10.91 5.49
C PRO A 218 21.00 10.81 6.98
N GLY A 219 22.15 10.20 7.29
CA GLY A 219 22.62 9.97 8.66
C GLY A 219 22.29 8.60 9.24
N SER A 220 21.55 7.75 8.52
CA SER A 220 21.15 6.40 8.97
C SER A 220 22.26 5.34 8.94
N SER A 221 23.46 5.70 8.48
CA SER A 221 24.53 4.76 8.20
C SER A 221 24.94 3.96 9.44
N GLN A 222 24.98 4.59 10.61
CA GLN A 222 25.37 3.91 11.84
C GLN A 222 24.34 2.85 12.26
N ILE A 223 23.05 3.20 12.26
CA ILE A 223 21.94 2.27 12.54
C ILE A 223 22.00 1.08 11.59
N SER A 224 22.17 1.36 10.29
CA SER A 224 22.26 0.32 9.26
C SER A 224 23.45 -0.62 9.50
N VAL A 225 24.60 -0.08 9.88
CA VAL A 225 25.82 -0.86 10.15
C VAL A 225 25.68 -1.70 11.42
N GLU A 226 25.09 -1.16 12.49
CA GLU A 226 24.88 -1.89 13.74
C GLU A 226 23.90 -3.06 13.56
N THR A 227 22.77 -2.82 12.90
CA THR A 227 21.82 -3.87 12.51
C THR A 227 22.47 -4.90 11.60
N ALA A 228 23.22 -4.47 10.57
CA ALA A 228 23.93 -5.42 9.72
C ALA A 228 25.03 -6.19 10.47
N LYS A 229 25.63 -5.65 11.53
CA LYS A 229 26.60 -6.42 12.33
C LYS A 229 25.90 -7.53 13.13
N SER A 230 24.73 -7.25 13.71
CA SER A 230 23.99 -8.24 14.52
C SER A 230 23.41 -9.39 13.67
N LEU A 231 23.12 -9.14 12.40
CA LEU A 231 22.53 -10.13 11.50
C LEU A 231 23.54 -10.95 10.69
N LYS A 232 24.83 -10.57 10.69
CA LYS A 232 25.88 -11.28 9.94
C LYS A 232 26.13 -12.65 10.55
N VAL A 233 26.09 -13.69 9.72
CA VAL A 233 26.41 -15.08 10.09
C VAL A 233 27.52 -15.63 9.20
N SER A 234 28.13 -16.74 9.64
CA SER A 234 29.09 -17.45 8.81
C SER A 234 28.37 -18.20 7.68
N ARG A 235 28.92 -18.18 6.46
CA ARG A 235 28.42 -19.01 5.34
C ARG A 235 28.32 -20.49 5.71
N LEU A 236 29.18 -20.97 6.62
CA LEU A 236 29.23 -22.37 7.06
C LEU A 236 28.01 -22.77 7.91
N GLN A 237 27.32 -21.81 8.53
CA GLN A 237 26.10 -22.07 9.31
C GLN A 237 24.87 -22.30 8.42
N PHE A 238 24.95 -22.00 7.12
CA PHE A 238 23.87 -22.21 6.17
C PHE A 238 24.01 -23.56 5.47
N LYS A 239 23.10 -24.47 5.77
CA LYS A 239 22.99 -25.80 5.16
C LYS A 239 21.92 -25.76 4.07
N VAL A 240 22.34 -25.96 2.83
CA VAL A 240 21.43 -26.00 1.68
C VAL A 240 20.71 -27.35 1.68
N THR A 241 19.39 -27.33 1.66
CA THR A 241 18.55 -28.54 1.61
C THR A 241 18.03 -28.77 0.19
N GLN A 242 17.66 -27.71 -0.51
CA GLN A 242 17.14 -27.77 -1.87
C GLN A 242 17.49 -26.51 -2.66
N ARG A 243 17.32 -26.56 -3.99
CA ARG A 243 17.45 -25.40 -4.87
C ARG A 243 16.10 -25.07 -5.51
N PHE A 244 15.82 -23.78 -5.63
CA PHE A 244 14.65 -23.27 -6.32
C PHE A 244 15.09 -22.14 -7.26
N GLN A 245 14.97 -22.35 -8.57
CA GLN A 245 15.59 -21.46 -9.57
C GLN A 245 17.09 -21.26 -9.29
N ASP A 246 17.55 -20.01 -9.22
CA ASP A 246 18.92 -19.63 -8.84
C ASP A 246 19.09 -19.41 -7.33
N LEU A 247 18.06 -19.73 -6.52
CA LEU A 247 18.03 -19.54 -5.07
C LEU A 247 18.34 -20.83 -4.33
N ASP A 248 19.08 -20.71 -3.23
CA ASP A 248 19.30 -21.82 -2.30
C ASP A 248 18.26 -21.75 -1.18
N VAL A 249 17.63 -22.88 -0.86
CA VAL A 249 16.69 -23.02 0.27
C VAL A 249 17.27 -24.02 1.25
N GLY A 250 17.19 -23.71 2.53
CA GLY A 250 17.74 -24.57 3.55
C GLY A 250 17.53 -24.01 4.95
N GLU A 251 18.44 -24.35 5.85
CA GLU A 251 18.35 -23.95 7.25
C GLU A 251 19.63 -23.26 7.70
N ILE A 252 19.48 -22.26 8.56
CA ILE A 252 20.59 -21.67 9.31
C ILE A 252 20.60 -22.28 10.70
N GLU A 253 21.76 -22.78 11.13
CA GLU A 253 21.93 -23.39 12.46
C GLU A 253 21.39 -22.50 13.58
N GLY A 254 20.37 -23.00 14.29
CA GLY A 254 19.71 -22.30 15.40
C GLY A 254 18.76 -21.16 15.01
N LYS A 255 18.51 -20.93 13.71
CA LYS A 255 17.67 -19.81 13.22
C LYS A 255 16.53 -20.21 12.27
N GLY A 256 16.39 -21.50 11.97
CA GLY A 256 15.27 -22.04 11.21
C GLY A 256 15.44 -21.99 9.70
N GLY A 257 14.32 -22.16 9.00
CA GLY A 257 14.24 -22.25 7.54
C GLY A 257 14.44 -20.91 6.84
N VAL A 258 15.23 -20.90 5.77
CA VAL A 258 15.50 -19.71 4.98
C VAL A 258 15.54 -19.99 3.48
N ILE A 259 15.20 -18.96 2.70
CA ILE A 259 15.51 -18.86 1.28
C ILE A 259 16.57 -17.77 1.08
N VAL A 260 17.61 -18.07 0.29
CA VAL A 260 18.77 -17.18 0.12
C VAL A 260 18.80 -16.56 -1.27
N GLU A 261 18.85 -15.23 -1.28
CA GLU A 261 19.11 -14.43 -2.46
C GLU A 261 20.58 -14.02 -2.53
N TYR A 262 21.19 -14.12 -3.72
CA TYR A 262 22.59 -13.80 -3.91
C TYR A 262 22.81 -12.48 -4.64
N LYS A 263 23.62 -11.61 -4.06
CA LYS A 263 24.09 -10.35 -4.66
C LYS A 263 25.59 -10.40 -4.92
N SER A 264 25.98 -10.45 -6.19
CA SER A 264 27.39 -10.34 -6.58
C SER A 264 27.95 -8.94 -6.32
N TYR A 265 29.22 -8.85 -5.94
CA TYR A 265 29.93 -7.59 -5.77
C TYR A 265 31.26 -7.58 -6.53
N GLU A 266 31.75 -6.39 -6.85
CA GLU A 266 33.10 -6.20 -7.37
C GLU A 266 34.10 -6.21 -6.21
N GLN A 267 35.20 -6.94 -6.38
CA GLN A 267 36.34 -6.84 -5.47
C GLN A 267 37.20 -5.67 -5.90
N ASP A 268 37.63 -4.85 -4.94
CA ASP A 268 38.64 -3.83 -5.19
C ASP A 268 40.00 -4.49 -5.52
N ARG A 269 40.98 -3.68 -5.95
CA ARG A 269 42.38 -4.12 -6.18
C ARG A 269 43.00 -4.84 -4.98
N THR A 270 42.45 -4.65 -3.79
CA THR A 270 42.85 -5.26 -2.50
C THR A 270 42.05 -6.53 -2.14
N ALA A 271 41.25 -7.09 -3.06
CA ALA A 271 40.40 -8.28 -2.89
C ALA A 271 39.27 -8.18 -1.85
N GLY A 272 39.09 -7.02 -1.20
CA GLY A 272 37.99 -6.74 -0.26
C GLY A 272 36.76 -6.12 -0.92
N ILE A 273 35.64 -6.11 -0.19
CA ILE A 273 34.44 -5.35 -0.54
C ILE A 273 34.72 -3.86 -0.33
N ASN A 274 34.50 -3.06 -1.38
CA ASN A 274 34.60 -1.60 -1.30
C ASN A 274 33.72 -1.03 -0.18
N GLU A 275 34.22 -0.05 0.59
CA GLU A 275 33.50 0.56 1.71
C GLU A 275 32.12 1.12 1.32
N ILE A 276 32.00 1.70 0.13
CA ILE A 276 30.74 2.20 -0.42
C ILE A 276 29.75 1.04 -0.64
N VAL A 277 30.23 -0.08 -1.17
CA VAL A 277 29.42 -1.28 -1.41
C VAL A 277 29.01 -1.92 -0.09
N SER A 278 29.92 -1.98 0.89
CA SER A 278 29.65 -2.49 2.23
C SER A 278 28.56 -1.67 2.93
N ARG A 279 28.66 -0.34 2.91
CA ARG A 279 27.61 0.55 3.45
C ARG A 279 26.25 0.33 2.79
N ARG A 280 26.21 0.16 1.46
CA ARG A 280 24.97 -0.14 0.71
C ARG A 280 24.40 -1.50 1.08
N ILE A 281 25.24 -2.52 1.30
CA ILE A 281 24.80 -3.84 1.78
C ILE A 281 24.21 -3.70 3.19
N SER A 282 24.87 -3.00 4.10
CA SER A 282 24.37 -2.78 5.46
C SER A 282 23.01 -2.08 5.45
N GLN A 283 22.85 -1.05 4.63
CA GLN A 283 21.56 -0.36 4.47
C GLN A 283 20.48 -1.28 3.91
N LEU A 284 20.80 -2.06 2.86
CA LEU A 284 19.87 -3.02 2.26
C LEU A 284 19.43 -4.09 3.27
N VAL A 285 20.37 -4.66 4.02
CA VAL A 285 20.09 -5.67 5.05
C VAL A 285 19.19 -5.10 6.14
N ALA A 286 19.50 -3.90 6.64
CA ALA A 286 18.67 -3.26 7.66
C ALA A 286 17.24 -3.02 7.13
N LEU A 287 17.10 -2.51 5.90
CA LEU A 287 15.79 -2.28 5.28
C LEU A 287 14.98 -3.57 5.11
N LEU A 288 15.62 -4.65 4.67
CA LEU A 288 14.96 -5.94 4.50
C LEU A 288 14.62 -6.60 5.85
N HIS A 289 15.37 -6.29 6.91
CA HIS A 289 15.14 -6.80 8.26
C HIS A 289 14.01 -6.09 9.00
N GLU A 290 13.79 -4.80 8.75
CA GLU A 290 12.71 -4.02 9.35
C GLU A 290 11.37 -4.76 9.27
N GLU A 291 10.60 -4.68 10.35
CA GLU A 291 9.25 -5.27 10.39
C GLU A 291 8.34 -4.50 9.43
N LYS A 292 7.77 -5.24 8.49
CA LYS A 292 6.86 -4.72 7.47
C LYS A 292 5.49 -5.32 7.73
N LYS A 293 4.45 -4.54 7.48
CA LYS A 293 3.11 -5.10 7.49
C LYS A 293 2.91 -6.09 6.35
N CYS A 294 1.90 -6.94 6.47
CA CYS A 294 1.64 -8.02 5.52
C CYS A 294 1.23 -7.51 4.11
N GLU A 295 0.85 -6.25 3.97
CA GLU A 295 0.53 -5.58 2.70
C GLU A 295 1.77 -5.33 1.84
N PHE A 296 2.97 -5.25 2.44
CA PHE A 296 4.22 -5.17 1.67
C PHE A 296 4.50 -6.44 0.89
N LYS A 297 3.97 -7.60 1.32
CA LYS A 297 4.23 -8.90 0.68
C LYS A 297 5.72 -9.23 0.55
N VAL A 298 6.60 -8.71 1.41
CA VAL A 298 8.04 -8.96 1.38
C VAL A 298 8.44 -9.83 2.57
N LEU A 299 9.30 -10.83 2.36
CA LEU A 299 9.85 -11.62 3.45
C LEU A 299 10.83 -10.81 4.28
N ARG A 300 10.88 -11.11 5.57
CA ARG A 300 11.86 -10.52 6.46
C ARG A 300 13.23 -11.14 6.22
N CYS A 301 14.25 -10.31 6.03
CA CYS A 301 15.64 -10.76 6.02
C CYS A 301 16.10 -10.99 7.46
N VAL A 302 16.36 -12.25 7.83
CA VAL A 302 16.77 -12.63 9.19
C VAL A 302 18.28 -12.63 9.35
N ASN A 303 19.02 -12.93 8.29
CA ASN A 303 20.48 -12.97 8.30
C ASN A 303 21.07 -12.65 6.93
N TYR A 304 22.37 -12.40 6.91
CA TYR A 304 23.14 -12.46 5.68
C TYR A 304 24.54 -12.98 5.97
N PHE A 305 25.20 -13.46 4.92
CA PHE A 305 26.56 -13.96 4.99
C PHE A 305 27.35 -13.57 3.75
N GLU A 306 28.67 -13.65 3.87
CA GLU A 306 29.58 -13.40 2.77
C GLU A 306 30.05 -14.74 2.18
N ASP A 307 29.74 -14.96 0.91
CA ASP A 307 30.24 -16.08 0.11
C ASP A 307 31.47 -15.60 -0.66
N VAL A 308 32.62 -15.62 0.03
CA VAL A 308 33.92 -15.15 -0.49
C VAL A 308 34.32 -15.90 -1.77
N PRO A 309 34.22 -17.26 -1.84
CA PRO A 309 34.50 -17.98 -3.08
C PRO A 309 33.63 -17.55 -4.25
N GLY A 310 32.34 -17.30 -4.01
CA GLY A 310 31.37 -16.86 -5.01
C GLY A 310 31.39 -15.36 -5.32
N LYS A 311 32.22 -14.57 -4.63
CA LYS A 311 32.27 -13.09 -4.70
C LYS A 311 30.88 -12.45 -4.60
N ARG A 312 30.09 -12.95 -3.65
CA ARG A 312 28.69 -12.58 -3.48
C ARG A 312 28.27 -12.55 -2.02
N ILE A 313 27.23 -11.79 -1.73
CA ILE A 313 26.54 -11.79 -0.44
C ILE A 313 25.29 -12.65 -0.57
N GLY A 314 25.06 -13.54 0.40
CA GLY A 314 23.79 -14.25 0.55
C GLY A 314 22.91 -13.52 1.56
N LEU A 315 21.74 -13.06 1.13
CA LEU A 315 20.68 -12.47 1.96
C LEU A 315 19.69 -13.60 2.30
N ALA A 316 19.54 -13.92 3.58
CA ALA A 316 18.71 -15.03 4.05
C ALA A 316 17.37 -14.51 4.58
N PHE A 317 16.29 -14.91 3.92
CA PHE A 317 14.93 -14.53 4.23
C PHE A 317 14.21 -15.64 4.96
N GLU A 318 13.42 -15.25 5.96
CA GLU A 318 12.63 -16.17 6.78
C GLU A 318 11.65 -16.96 5.93
N LEU A 319 11.65 -18.29 6.12
CA LEU A 319 10.75 -19.20 5.46
C LEU A 319 9.96 -19.99 6.52
N PRO A 320 8.62 -20.05 6.45
CA PRO A 320 7.83 -20.86 7.37
C PRO A 320 8.28 -22.32 7.34
N SER A 321 8.27 -23.02 8.48
CA SER A 321 8.73 -24.41 8.58
C SER A 321 7.99 -25.37 7.62
N SER A 322 6.73 -25.07 7.30
CA SER A 322 5.90 -25.79 6.32
C SER A 322 6.39 -25.65 4.87
N SER A 323 7.14 -24.59 4.55
CA SER A 323 7.73 -24.33 3.23
C SER A 323 9.13 -24.96 3.06
N LEU A 324 9.68 -25.62 4.09
CA LEU A 324 10.92 -26.39 3.95
C LEU A 324 10.71 -27.76 3.30
N SER A 325 9.52 -28.34 3.46
CA SER A 325 9.19 -29.67 2.91
C SER A 325 8.65 -29.61 1.49
N LEU A 326 8.10 -28.46 1.05
CA LEU A 326 7.61 -28.25 -0.31
C LEU A 326 8.37 -27.08 -0.95
N PRO A 327 8.93 -27.24 -2.16
CA PRO A 327 9.62 -26.14 -2.82
C PRO A 327 8.63 -25.00 -3.12
N PRO A 328 9.04 -23.73 -2.95
CA PRO A 328 8.21 -22.60 -3.34
C PRO A 328 7.94 -22.65 -4.85
N SER A 329 6.94 -21.89 -5.29
CA SER A 329 6.66 -21.74 -6.72
C SER A 329 6.63 -20.27 -7.11
N SER A 330 7.06 -19.95 -8.33
CA SER A 330 6.97 -18.58 -8.85
C SER A 330 5.75 -18.39 -9.73
N LEU A 331 5.31 -17.15 -9.89
CA LEU A 331 4.29 -16.78 -10.87
C LEU A 331 4.72 -17.22 -12.28
N ASN A 332 5.98 -17.04 -12.67
CA ASN A 332 6.48 -17.49 -13.97
C ASN A 332 6.28 -19.02 -14.15
N THR A 333 6.63 -19.82 -13.14
CA THR A 333 6.44 -21.29 -13.18
C THR A 333 4.95 -21.66 -13.32
N LYS A 334 4.06 -20.98 -12.59
CA LYS A 334 2.61 -21.22 -12.68
C LYS A 334 2.07 -20.87 -14.08
N LEU A 335 2.46 -19.72 -14.62
CA LEU A 335 2.08 -19.26 -15.96
C LEU A 335 2.60 -20.17 -17.09
N ILE A 336 3.82 -20.68 -16.97
CA ILE A 336 4.39 -21.62 -17.94
C ILE A 336 3.67 -22.97 -17.89
N SER A 337 3.42 -23.50 -16.69
CA SER A 337 2.83 -24.84 -16.54
C SER A 337 1.39 -24.92 -17.09
N LYS A 338 0.65 -23.80 -17.04
CA LYS A 338 -0.79 -23.69 -17.37
C LYS A 338 -1.68 -24.77 -16.70
N LYS A 339 -1.18 -25.46 -15.67
CA LYS A 339 -1.94 -26.46 -14.91
C LYS A 339 -3.04 -25.79 -14.10
N LEU A 340 -2.70 -24.66 -13.49
CA LEU A 340 -3.62 -23.83 -12.72
C LEU A 340 -4.41 -22.92 -13.67
N LYS A 341 -5.74 -22.93 -13.53
CA LYS A 341 -6.67 -22.09 -14.29
C LYS A 341 -7.49 -21.23 -13.33
N PRO A 342 -6.91 -20.16 -12.77
CA PRO A 342 -7.62 -19.32 -11.82
C PRO A 342 -8.76 -18.56 -12.47
N THR A 343 -9.78 -18.25 -11.67
CA THR A 343 -10.89 -17.39 -12.08
C THR A 343 -10.38 -15.97 -12.35
N LEU A 344 -11.17 -15.16 -13.05
CA LEU A 344 -10.83 -13.75 -13.24
C LEU A 344 -10.70 -13.03 -11.89
N GLY A 345 -11.60 -13.29 -10.93
CA GLY A 345 -11.56 -12.70 -9.59
C GLY A 345 -10.24 -12.98 -8.87
N THR A 346 -9.78 -14.24 -8.83
CA THR A 346 -8.48 -14.60 -8.22
C THR A 346 -7.31 -13.88 -8.91
N ARG A 347 -7.34 -13.75 -10.24
CA ARG A 347 -6.32 -12.99 -11.00
C ARG A 347 -6.33 -11.51 -10.65
N MET A 348 -7.51 -10.90 -10.46
CA MET A 348 -7.63 -9.50 -10.08
C MET A 348 -7.14 -9.25 -8.65
N LYS A 349 -7.42 -10.17 -7.71
CA LYS A 349 -6.88 -10.10 -6.34
C LYS A 349 -5.35 -10.17 -6.32
N LEU A 350 -4.77 -11.11 -7.07
CA LEU A 350 -3.31 -11.19 -7.24
C LEU A 350 -2.73 -9.89 -7.81
N ALA A 351 -3.32 -9.39 -8.90
CA ALA A 351 -2.91 -8.13 -9.53
C ALA A 351 -2.99 -6.95 -8.55
N HIS A 352 -4.07 -6.85 -7.78
CA HIS A 352 -4.27 -5.81 -6.76
C HIS A 352 -3.20 -5.90 -5.67
N ALA A 353 -2.98 -7.10 -5.12
CA ALA A 353 -2.00 -7.30 -4.04
C ALA A 353 -0.59 -6.89 -4.46
N LEU A 354 -0.19 -7.15 -5.71
CA LEU A 354 1.10 -6.72 -6.25
C LEU A 354 1.16 -5.20 -6.48
N ALA A 355 0.09 -4.59 -6.99
CA ALA A 355 0.03 -3.15 -7.21
C ALA A 355 0.04 -2.37 -5.88
N GLU A 356 -0.70 -2.86 -4.88
CA GLU A 356 -0.76 -2.31 -3.53
C GLU A 356 0.60 -2.40 -2.83
N SER A 357 1.23 -3.58 -2.86
CA SER A 357 2.59 -3.78 -2.34
C SER A 357 3.59 -2.81 -2.97
N LEU A 358 3.58 -2.65 -4.30
CA LEU A 358 4.46 -1.70 -4.97
C LEU A 358 4.16 -0.25 -4.55
N GLY A 359 2.88 0.09 -4.37
CA GLY A 359 2.46 1.39 -3.85
C GLY A 359 3.03 1.69 -2.46
N HIS A 360 3.06 0.69 -1.57
CA HIS A 360 3.66 0.81 -0.24
C HIS A 360 5.18 0.96 -0.29
N LEU A 361 5.88 0.24 -1.18
CA LEU A 361 7.32 0.44 -1.39
C LEU A 361 7.62 1.87 -1.88
N HIS A 362 6.83 2.35 -2.85
CA HIS A 362 7.01 3.69 -3.41
C HIS A 362 6.65 4.81 -2.44
N SER A 363 5.68 4.60 -1.53
CA SER A 363 5.30 5.63 -0.55
C SER A 363 6.44 5.93 0.41
N VAL A 364 7.19 4.91 0.87
CA VAL A 364 8.36 5.10 1.74
C VAL A 364 9.62 5.56 0.97
N GLY A 365 9.56 5.59 -0.36
CA GLY A 365 10.68 6.01 -1.23
C GLY A 365 11.66 4.89 -1.58
N TRP A 366 11.22 3.64 -1.53
CA TRP A 366 12.02 2.47 -1.87
C TRP A 366 11.63 1.91 -3.24
N VAL A 367 12.62 1.71 -4.12
CA VAL A 367 12.42 1.14 -5.46
C VAL A 367 12.95 -0.30 -5.53
N HIS A 368 12.21 -1.18 -6.22
CA HIS A 368 12.49 -2.62 -6.28
C HIS A 368 13.58 -2.96 -7.30
N ARG A 369 13.48 -2.43 -8.52
CA ARG A 369 14.46 -2.53 -9.63
C ARG A 369 14.60 -3.87 -10.33
N SER A 370 14.20 -4.96 -9.67
CA SER A 370 14.25 -6.34 -10.21
C SER A 370 12.84 -6.96 -10.35
N LEU A 371 11.76 -6.15 -10.42
CA LEU A 371 10.40 -6.70 -10.39
C LEU A 371 10.11 -7.51 -11.67
N ARG A 372 9.81 -8.81 -11.53
CA ARG A 372 9.48 -9.76 -12.63
C ARG A 372 8.69 -10.95 -12.08
N SER A 373 8.04 -11.73 -12.94
CA SER A 373 7.21 -12.87 -12.48
C SER A 373 8.01 -14.02 -11.86
N GLU A 374 9.30 -14.15 -12.12
CA GLU A 374 10.18 -15.09 -11.39
C GLU A 374 10.35 -14.70 -9.92
N ASN A 375 10.27 -13.40 -9.63
CA ASN A 375 10.45 -12.78 -8.34
C ASN A 375 9.15 -12.65 -7.55
N ILE A 376 8.04 -13.20 -8.06
CA ILE A 376 6.77 -13.32 -7.33
C ILE A 376 6.62 -14.77 -6.88
N LEU A 377 6.83 -15.02 -5.59
CA LEU A 377 6.83 -16.33 -4.98
C LEU A 377 5.50 -16.63 -4.29
N PHE A 378 5.16 -17.92 -4.27
CA PHE A 378 4.03 -18.48 -3.54
C PHE A 378 4.56 -19.56 -2.60
N LEU A 379 4.39 -19.33 -1.30
CA LEU A 379 4.93 -20.17 -0.23
C LEU A 379 3.88 -21.13 0.30
N SER A 380 4.25 -22.40 0.47
CA SER A 380 3.37 -23.44 0.99
C SER A 380 3.18 -23.29 2.50
N GLY A 381 1.91 -23.30 2.96
CA GLY A 381 1.59 -23.34 4.39
C GLY A 381 1.42 -21.97 5.09
N THR A 382 1.21 -20.90 4.34
CA THR A 382 0.58 -19.68 4.89
C THR A 382 -0.89 -20.04 5.12
N GLU A 383 -1.31 -20.23 6.38
CA GLU A 383 -2.65 -20.74 6.69
C GLU A 383 -3.74 -19.93 5.99
N PRO A 384 -4.54 -20.53 5.09
CA PRO A 384 -5.81 -19.93 4.72
C PRO A 384 -6.68 -19.97 5.98
N ASN A 385 -7.22 -18.82 6.40
CA ASN A 385 -8.18 -18.74 7.50
C ASN A 385 -9.17 -19.93 7.44
N PRO A 386 -9.31 -20.74 8.50
CA PRO A 386 -10.10 -21.99 8.45
C PRO A 386 -11.63 -21.79 8.37
N VAL A 387 -12.10 -20.59 8.02
CA VAL A 387 -13.52 -20.21 8.15
C VAL A 387 -14.25 -20.04 6.81
N SER A 388 -13.56 -19.99 5.67
CA SER A 388 -14.28 -20.01 4.39
C SER A 388 -13.39 -20.40 3.20
N SER A 389 -13.60 -21.57 2.62
CA SER A 389 -13.85 -21.74 1.18
C SER A 389 -13.68 -23.19 0.71
N THR A 390 -14.59 -23.60 -0.17
CA THR A 390 -14.60 -24.83 -0.98
C THR A 390 -13.61 -24.77 -2.15
N GLU A 391 -12.58 -23.91 -2.09
CA GLU A 391 -11.61 -23.75 -3.16
C GLU A 391 -10.42 -24.70 -2.98
N THR A 392 -9.91 -25.25 -4.08
CA THR A 392 -8.72 -26.10 -4.05
C THR A 392 -7.54 -25.34 -3.44
N PRO A 393 -6.77 -25.91 -2.49
CA PRO A 393 -5.66 -25.24 -1.79
C PRO A 393 -4.64 -24.52 -2.70
N GLU A 394 -4.50 -24.97 -3.94
CA GLU A 394 -3.58 -24.41 -4.93
C GLU A 394 -4.05 -23.08 -5.56
N LEU A 395 -5.34 -22.73 -5.47
CA LEU A 395 -5.86 -21.43 -5.94
C LEU A 395 -5.78 -20.37 -4.84
N ALA A 396 -6.07 -20.75 -3.59
CA ALA A 396 -5.97 -19.86 -2.44
C ALA A 396 -4.56 -19.29 -2.25
N ILE A 397 -3.52 -20.04 -2.64
CA ILE A 397 -2.13 -19.58 -2.56
C ILE A 397 -1.87 -18.33 -3.42
N LEU A 398 -2.63 -18.14 -4.52
CA LEU A 398 -2.47 -16.97 -5.40
C LEU A 398 -2.90 -15.67 -4.74
N GLU A 399 -3.70 -15.73 -3.67
CA GLU A 399 -4.11 -14.55 -2.90
C GLU A 399 -3.02 -14.07 -1.93
N HIS A 400 -1.95 -14.86 -1.76
CA HIS A 400 -0.83 -14.56 -0.87
C HIS A 400 0.51 -14.53 -1.64
N PRO A 401 0.66 -13.63 -2.64
CA PRO A 401 1.95 -13.47 -3.32
C PRO A 401 3.00 -12.92 -2.36
N THR A 402 4.24 -13.29 -2.60
CA THR A 402 5.41 -12.77 -1.90
C THR A 402 6.40 -12.20 -2.92
N ILE A 403 6.72 -10.93 -2.81
CA ILE A 403 7.72 -10.27 -3.64
C ILE A 403 9.12 -10.59 -3.10
N PHE A 404 10.00 -10.95 -4.02
CA PHE A 404 11.39 -11.32 -3.80
C PHE A 404 12.30 -10.62 -4.83
N GLY A 405 13.62 -10.82 -4.78
CA GLY A 405 14.52 -10.19 -5.77
C GLY A 405 14.89 -8.75 -5.40
N PHE A 406 15.31 -8.54 -4.15
CA PHE A 406 15.67 -7.22 -3.63
C PHE A 406 17.18 -6.94 -3.75
N GLU A 407 17.95 -7.81 -4.39
CA GLU A 407 19.40 -7.70 -4.58
C GLU A 407 19.82 -6.38 -5.21
N TYR A 408 18.98 -5.75 -6.04
CA TYR A 408 19.26 -4.43 -6.62
C TYR A 408 18.45 -3.27 -6.03
N SER A 409 17.55 -3.54 -5.08
CA SER A 409 16.66 -2.53 -4.47
C SER A 409 17.43 -1.47 -3.68
N ARG A 410 16.89 -0.24 -3.65
CA ARG A 410 17.55 0.94 -3.06
C ARG A 410 16.65 2.17 -3.04
N LEU A 411 17.16 3.28 -2.50
CA LEU A 411 16.57 4.61 -2.62
C LEU A 411 16.43 5.07 -4.07
N ASP A 412 15.36 5.82 -4.34
CA ASP A 412 15.11 6.50 -5.61
C ASP A 412 16.25 7.49 -5.97
N SER A 413 16.80 8.19 -4.96
CA SER A 413 17.84 9.22 -5.11
C SER A 413 19.26 8.69 -5.35
N ASP A 414 19.51 7.38 -5.27
CA ASP A 414 20.85 6.81 -5.36
C ASP A 414 21.35 6.67 -6.81
N PHE A 415 22.57 7.13 -7.08
CA PHE A 415 23.17 7.08 -8.41
C PHE A 415 23.22 5.66 -8.99
N SER A 416 22.84 5.50 -10.26
CA SER A 416 22.75 4.20 -10.95
C SER A 416 24.09 3.78 -11.56
N SER A 417 25.09 3.45 -10.74
CA SER A 417 26.25 2.68 -11.22
C SER A 417 25.89 1.18 -11.29
N GLY A 418 24.92 0.83 -12.15
CA GLY A 418 24.58 -0.57 -12.43
C GLY A 418 25.30 -1.02 -13.69
N ARG A 419 25.90 -2.22 -13.68
CA ARG A 419 26.38 -2.84 -14.92
C ARG A 419 25.21 -2.99 -15.89
N PRO A 420 25.40 -2.75 -17.19
CA PRO A 420 24.40 -3.10 -18.17
C PRO A 420 24.15 -4.62 -18.09
N ASP A 421 22.89 -5.00 -17.93
CA ASP A 421 22.47 -6.38 -17.95
C ASP A 421 21.81 -6.64 -19.31
N TYR A 422 22.44 -7.54 -20.06
CA TYR A 422 22.07 -7.87 -21.44
C TYR A 422 21.19 -9.12 -21.52
N ASP A 423 20.81 -9.73 -20.39
CA ASP A 423 19.91 -10.87 -20.40
C ASP A 423 18.51 -10.46 -20.87
N ILE A 424 18.15 -10.90 -22.07
CA ILE A 424 16.87 -10.60 -22.69
C ILE A 424 15.69 -11.08 -21.84
N LYS A 425 15.83 -12.22 -21.15
CA LYS A 425 14.76 -12.78 -20.31
C LYS A 425 14.39 -11.85 -19.15
N ARG A 426 15.36 -11.07 -18.67
CA ARG A 426 15.17 -10.06 -17.63
C ARG A 426 14.76 -8.71 -18.22
N ASN A 427 15.33 -8.35 -19.38
CA ASN A 427 15.10 -7.06 -20.03
C ASN A 427 13.66 -6.89 -20.53
N ILE A 428 12.94 -7.95 -20.91
CA ILE A 428 11.52 -7.84 -21.31
C ILE A 428 10.60 -7.24 -20.23
N TYR A 429 11.00 -7.28 -18.95
CA TYR A 429 10.28 -6.63 -17.83
C TYR A 429 10.75 -5.19 -17.58
N ARG A 430 11.87 -4.77 -18.16
CA ARG A 430 12.47 -3.45 -17.91
C ARG A 430 11.97 -2.40 -18.89
N HIS A 431 11.81 -1.18 -18.40
CA HIS A 431 11.51 -0.02 -19.22
C HIS A 431 12.57 0.17 -20.33
N PRO A 432 12.19 0.56 -21.56
CA PRO A 432 13.13 0.68 -22.67
C PRO A 432 14.36 1.54 -22.40
N ASP A 433 14.21 2.65 -21.66
CA ASP A 433 15.31 3.58 -21.34
C ASP A 433 16.37 2.99 -20.39
N ARG A 434 16.06 1.81 -19.82
CA ARG A 434 16.91 1.06 -18.90
C ARG A 434 17.62 -0.12 -19.57
N TRP A 435 17.42 -0.35 -20.87
CA TRP A 435 18.10 -1.40 -21.60
C TRP A 435 19.53 -0.99 -21.96
N GLY A 436 20.47 -1.93 -21.86
CA GLY A 436 21.89 -1.65 -22.12
C GLY A 436 22.47 -0.70 -21.08
N GLN A 437 23.27 0.28 -21.54
CA GLN A 437 23.80 1.31 -20.66
C GLN A 437 22.66 2.27 -20.28
N PRO A 438 22.27 2.38 -19.00
CA PRO A 438 21.13 3.18 -18.62
C PRO A 438 21.34 4.66 -18.97
N SER A 439 20.37 5.24 -19.66
CA SER A 439 20.39 6.66 -20.06
C SER A 439 19.99 7.61 -18.92
N GLU A 440 19.20 7.11 -17.96
CA GLU A 440 18.69 7.88 -16.83
C GLU A 440 19.01 7.24 -15.47
N THR A 441 18.64 7.88 -14.36
CA THR A 441 18.59 7.24 -13.04
C THR A 441 17.36 6.34 -12.92
N PHE A 442 17.42 5.30 -12.08
CA PHE A 442 16.25 4.45 -11.89
C PHE A 442 15.27 5.15 -10.97
N SER A 443 14.09 5.50 -11.48
CA SER A 443 12.96 6.02 -10.70
C SER A 443 11.77 5.05 -10.63
N LYS A 444 10.77 5.41 -9.81
CA LYS A 444 9.50 4.68 -9.62
C LYS A 444 8.81 4.27 -10.92
N ILE A 445 8.90 5.07 -11.99
CA ILE A 445 8.24 4.78 -13.27
C ILE A 445 8.71 3.46 -13.90
N HIS A 446 9.97 3.09 -13.67
CA HIS A 446 10.54 1.85 -14.19
C HIS A 446 9.98 0.62 -13.47
N ASP A 447 9.72 0.72 -12.16
CA ASP A 447 9.01 -0.34 -11.42
C ASP A 447 7.54 -0.42 -11.87
N ILE A 448 6.89 0.72 -12.15
CA ILE A 448 5.50 0.76 -12.65
C ILE A 448 5.40 0.08 -14.02
N TYR A 449 6.37 0.32 -14.90
CA TYR A 449 6.45 -0.38 -16.19
C TYR A 449 6.60 -1.90 -15.97
N ALA A 450 7.53 -2.31 -15.10
CA ALA A 450 7.74 -3.72 -14.78
C ALA A 450 6.47 -4.38 -14.22
N LEU A 451 5.75 -3.69 -13.33
CA LEU A 451 4.43 -4.12 -12.88
C LEU A 451 3.46 -4.26 -14.05
N GLY A 452 3.41 -3.30 -14.98
CA GLY A 452 2.58 -3.38 -16.20
C GLY A 452 2.85 -4.65 -17.02
N THR A 453 4.10 -5.07 -17.14
CA THR A 453 4.45 -6.32 -17.84
C THR A 453 3.95 -7.57 -17.09
N ILE A 454 4.01 -7.59 -15.76
CA ILE A 454 3.47 -8.68 -14.92
C ILE A 454 1.93 -8.69 -14.96
N LEU A 455 1.29 -7.52 -14.93
CA LEU A 455 -0.16 -7.40 -15.06
C LEU A 455 -0.65 -7.90 -16.43
N LEU A 456 0.11 -7.67 -17.50
CA LEU A 456 -0.16 -8.29 -18.79
C LEU A 456 -0.13 -9.83 -18.68
N GLU A 457 0.93 -10.40 -18.09
CA GLU A 457 1.04 -11.85 -17.88
C GLU A 457 -0.14 -12.42 -17.09
N ILE A 458 -0.55 -11.77 -15.99
CA ILE A 458 -1.70 -12.17 -15.19
C ILE A 458 -2.99 -12.08 -16.01
N GLY A 459 -3.17 -10.99 -16.76
CA GLY A 459 -4.37 -10.74 -17.56
C GLY A 459 -4.55 -11.71 -18.73
N VAL A 460 -3.48 -12.15 -19.38
CA VAL A 460 -3.55 -13.22 -20.41
C VAL A 460 -3.36 -14.63 -19.83
N TRP A 461 -2.91 -14.73 -18.58
CA TRP A 461 -2.48 -15.96 -17.91
C TRP A 461 -1.45 -16.77 -18.72
N GLU A 462 -0.41 -16.08 -19.18
CA GLU A 462 0.67 -16.61 -20.01
C GLU A 462 1.96 -15.84 -19.74
N SER A 463 3.09 -16.54 -19.63
CA SER A 463 4.40 -15.93 -19.39
C SER A 463 4.88 -15.16 -20.63
N LEU A 464 5.53 -14.01 -20.43
CA LEU A 464 6.11 -13.21 -21.52
C LEU A 464 7.13 -14.01 -22.32
N SER A 465 7.85 -14.95 -21.69
CA SER A 465 8.85 -15.77 -22.38
C SER A 465 8.25 -16.70 -23.43
N HIS A 466 6.96 -17.02 -23.34
CA HIS A 466 6.24 -17.90 -24.27
C HIS A 466 5.25 -17.14 -25.17
N LEU A 467 5.09 -15.85 -24.93
CA LEU A 467 4.20 -15.00 -25.71
C LEU A 467 4.66 -14.96 -27.17
N ASP A 468 3.72 -15.13 -28.12
CA ASP A 468 3.99 -15.27 -29.55
C ASP A 468 4.99 -16.40 -29.87
N GLY A 469 4.94 -17.51 -29.13
CA GLY A 469 5.89 -18.60 -29.31
C GLY A 469 7.33 -18.23 -28.94
N GLY A 470 7.50 -17.26 -28.02
CA GLY A 470 8.81 -16.78 -27.56
C GLY A 470 9.42 -15.70 -28.45
N ALA A 471 8.64 -15.06 -29.33
CA ALA A 471 9.14 -14.00 -30.21
C ALA A 471 9.73 -12.80 -29.46
N LEU A 472 9.36 -12.57 -28.19
CA LEU A 472 9.95 -11.52 -27.35
C LEU A 472 11.41 -11.83 -26.94
N LEU A 473 11.81 -13.09 -26.93
CA LEU A 473 13.18 -13.52 -26.64
C LEU A 473 14.04 -13.61 -27.91
N ASN A 474 13.40 -13.71 -29.08
CA ASN A 474 14.08 -13.81 -30.37
C ASN A 474 14.44 -12.42 -30.90
N LEU A 475 15.69 -12.03 -30.67
CA LEU A 475 16.23 -10.73 -31.07
C LEU A 475 16.52 -10.67 -32.58
N PRO A 476 16.18 -9.57 -33.27
CA PRO A 476 16.62 -9.37 -34.64
C PRO A 476 18.15 -9.21 -34.68
N SER A 477 18.82 -10.02 -35.52
CA SER A 477 20.28 -10.10 -35.58
C SER A 477 21.00 -8.79 -35.91
N ASN A 478 20.31 -7.82 -36.52
CA ASN A 478 20.87 -6.55 -37.00
C ASN A 478 20.29 -5.30 -36.29
N SER A 479 19.69 -5.46 -35.10
CA SER A 479 19.07 -4.34 -34.37
C SER A 479 19.92 -3.85 -33.21
N THR A 480 19.91 -2.54 -32.98
CA THR A 480 20.55 -1.94 -31.80
C THR A 480 19.73 -2.22 -30.53
N VAL A 481 20.37 -2.09 -29.36
CA VAL A 481 19.69 -2.29 -28.07
C VAL A 481 18.47 -1.37 -27.90
N PRO A 482 18.53 -0.05 -28.20
CA PRO A 482 17.37 0.83 -28.08
C PRO A 482 16.23 0.49 -29.05
N GLU A 483 16.57 0.11 -30.29
CA GLU A 483 15.56 -0.32 -31.28
C GLU A 483 14.84 -1.58 -30.83
N THR A 484 15.59 -2.54 -30.32
CA THR A 484 15.04 -3.77 -29.74
C THR A 484 14.13 -3.48 -28.56
N ALA A 485 14.55 -2.60 -27.65
CA ALA A 485 13.79 -2.23 -26.47
C ALA A 485 12.44 -1.61 -26.86
N LYS A 486 12.46 -0.65 -27.80
CA LYS A 486 11.24 -0.03 -28.35
C LYS A 486 10.35 -1.02 -29.10
N ALA A 487 10.94 -1.91 -29.90
CA ALA A 487 10.20 -2.97 -30.59
C ALA A 487 9.52 -3.92 -29.59
N THR A 488 10.20 -4.26 -28.50
CA THR A 488 9.66 -5.09 -27.41
C THR A 488 8.49 -4.40 -26.72
N GLN A 489 8.63 -3.13 -26.32
CA GLN A 489 7.52 -2.34 -25.76
C GLN A 489 6.33 -2.27 -26.73
N THR A 490 6.59 -2.02 -28.01
CA THR A 490 5.54 -1.95 -29.05
C THR A 490 4.79 -3.28 -29.16
N ARG A 491 5.49 -4.42 -29.08
CA ARG A 491 4.86 -5.75 -29.06
C ARG A 491 4.03 -5.97 -27.81
N LEU A 492 4.52 -5.61 -26.62
CA LEU A 492 3.77 -5.71 -25.37
C LEU A 492 2.48 -4.87 -25.42
N LEU A 493 2.56 -3.62 -25.90
CA LEU A 493 1.40 -2.75 -26.09
C LEU A 493 0.40 -3.32 -27.10
N LYS A 494 0.89 -3.94 -28.19
CA LYS A 494 0.03 -4.62 -29.17
C LYS A 494 -0.75 -5.78 -28.54
N HIS A 495 -0.09 -6.57 -27.68
CA HIS A 495 -0.75 -7.67 -26.96
C HIS A 495 -1.76 -7.19 -25.93
N ALA A 496 -1.38 -6.20 -25.13
CA ALA A 496 -2.30 -5.56 -24.20
C ALA A 496 -3.55 -5.03 -24.93
N ASN A 497 -3.37 -4.33 -26.07
CA ASN A 497 -4.48 -3.78 -26.84
C ASN A 497 -5.41 -4.82 -27.46
N ARG A 498 -4.85 -5.92 -27.99
CA ARG A 498 -5.63 -6.91 -28.76
C ARG A 498 -6.28 -7.98 -27.89
N ARG A 499 -5.64 -8.33 -26.77
CA ARG A 499 -6.02 -9.52 -25.98
C ARG A 499 -6.71 -9.16 -24.67
N LEU A 500 -6.20 -8.19 -23.91
CA LEU A 500 -6.65 -7.99 -22.52
C LEU A 500 -8.12 -7.60 -22.41
N GLY A 501 -8.64 -6.79 -23.33
CA GLY A 501 -10.05 -6.39 -23.33
C GLY A 501 -11.00 -7.60 -23.35
N PHE A 502 -10.65 -8.64 -24.11
CA PHE A 502 -11.41 -9.89 -24.17
C PHE A 502 -11.30 -10.72 -22.88
N TYR A 503 -10.10 -10.82 -22.29
CA TYR A 503 -9.87 -11.70 -21.13
C TYR A 503 -10.18 -11.09 -19.77
N THR A 504 -10.15 -9.76 -19.65
CA THR A 504 -10.18 -9.04 -18.37
C THR A 504 -11.08 -7.80 -18.38
N GLY A 505 -11.63 -7.43 -19.53
CA GLY A 505 -12.43 -6.22 -19.70
C GLY A 505 -11.60 -4.95 -19.95
N ALA A 506 -12.27 -3.91 -20.45
CA ALA A 506 -11.64 -2.68 -20.93
C ALA A 506 -10.94 -1.89 -19.81
N LYS A 507 -11.48 -1.88 -18.59
CA LYS A 507 -10.86 -1.17 -17.45
C LYS A 507 -9.46 -1.73 -17.14
N TYR A 508 -9.31 -3.05 -17.00
CA TYR A 508 -8.01 -3.67 -16.70
C TYR A 508 -7.02 -3.46 -17.84
N GLN A 509 -7.48 -3.61 -19.08
CA GLN A 509 -6.70 -3.30 -20.28
C GLN A 509 -6.13 -1.88 -20.23
N ASN A 510 -6.95 -0.87 -19.91
CA ASN A 510 -6.50 0.51 -19.84
C ASN A 510 -5.44 0.72 -18.75
N VAL A 511 -5.59 0.09 -17.58
CA VAL A 511 -4.59 0.11 -16.51
C VAL A 511 -3.25 -0.42 -17.01
N VAL A 512 -3.25 -1.60 -17.63
CA VAL A 512 -2.01 -2.23 -18.14
C VAL A 512 -1.36 -1.37 -19.23
N LEU A 513 -2.15 -0.84 -20.17
CA LEU A 513 -1.64 0.05 -21.22
C LEU A 513 -0.98 1.30 -20.63
N THR A 514 -1.59 1.91 -19.61
CA THR A 514 -1.05 3.12 -18.97
C THR A 514 0.30 2.80 -18.29
N CYS A 515 0.43 1.66 -17.62
CA CYS A 515 1.71 1.22 -17.04
C CYS A 515 2.78 0.96 -18.11
N LEU A 516 2.43 0.28 -19.21
CA LEU A 516 3.36 -0.08 -20.29
C LEU A 516 3.78 1.11 -21.17
N GLN A 517 2.98 2.17 -21.22
CA GLN A 517 3.35 3.42 -21.89
C GLN A 517 4.45 4.18 -21.13
N GLY A 518 4.72 3.81 -19.86
CA GLY A 518 5.77 4.44 -19.06
C GLY A 518 5.49 5.91 -18.73
N SER A 519 4.25 6.37 -18.90
CA SER A 519 3.82 7.73 -18.54
C SER A 519 2.42 7.67 -17.95
N LEU A 520 2.30 7.93 -16.64
CA LEU A 520 1.00 8.07 -15.97
C LEU A 520 0.38 9.46 -16.20
N GLY A 521 0.71 10.12 -17.31
CA GLY A 521 0.31 11.50 -17.61
C GLY A 521 0.92 12.55 -16.68
N VAL A 522 2.06 12.23 -16.04
CA VAL A 522 2.81 13.17 -15.18
C VAL A 522 4.08 13.57 -15.92
N GLU A 523 4.05 14.73 -16.58
CA GLU A 523 5.23 15.27 -17.29
C GLU A 523 6.25 15.89 -16.32
N PHE A 524 5.74 16.55 -15.27
CA PHE A 524 6.56 17.18 -14.23
C PHE A 524 6.09 16.72 -12.86
N ASP A 525 6.87 15.84 -12.25
CA ASP A 525 6.68 15.47 -10.86
C ASP A 525 7.32 16.50 -9.93
N ASP A 526 6.85 16.56 -8.69
CA ASP A 526 7.57 17.30 -7.65
C ASP A 526 8.85 16.54 -7.26
N ARG A 527 9.74 17.21 -6.50
CA ARG A 527 10.98 16.60 -6.00
C ARG A 527 10.76 15.32 -5.19
N LEU A 528 9.53 15.06 -4.80
CA LEU A 528 9.15 14.05 -3.83
C LEU A 528 8.43 12.87 -4.52
N GLY A 529 8.23 12.98 -5.83
CA GLY A 529 7.56 11.96 -6.64
C GLY A 529 6.09 11.77 -6.27
N SER A 530 5.45 12.76 -5.63
CA SER A 530 4.14 12.59 -5.01
C SER A 530 3.02 12.56 -6.03
N ARG A 531 3.16 13.30 -7.15
CA ARG A 531 2.16 13.33 -8.22
C ARG A 531 2.10 11.99 -8.94
N LEU A 532 3.26 11.39 -9.24
CA LEU A 532 3.32 10.06 -9.82
C LEU A 532 2.74 9.01 -8.87
N SER A 533 3.09 9.05 -7.58
CA SER A 533 2.55 8.13 -6.58
C SER A 533 1.03 8.26 -6.42
N ALA A 534 0.49 9.48 -6.42
CA ALA A 534 -0.95 9.72 -6.36
C ALA A 534 -1.68 9.23 -7.62
N LYS A 535 -1.13 9.49 -8.82
CA LYS A 535 -1.69 8.95 -10.08
C LYS A 535 -1.60 7.43 -10.13
N PHE A 536 -0.50 6.83 -9.68
CA PHE A 536 -0.35 5.38 -9.62
C PHE A 536 -1.42 4.76 -8.73
N ARG A 537 -1.65 5.29 -7.53
CA ARG A 537 -2.73 4.80 -6.66
C ARG A 537 -4.11 4.92 -7.32
N LYS A 538 -4.45 6.11 -7.82
CA LYS A 538 -5.77 6.37 -8.41
C LYS A 538 -6.04 5.52 -9.66
N VAL A 539 -5.07 5.44 -10.57
CA VAL A 539 -5.28 4.79 -11.88
C VAL A 539 -5.09 3.29 -11.78
N VAL A 540 -4.05 2.83 -11.07
CA VAL A 540 -3.64 1.42 -11.05
C VAL A 540 -4.25 0.68 -9.87
N ILE A 541 -3.98 1.13 -8.63
CA ILE A 541 -4.40 0.40 -7.42
C ILE A 541 -5.93 0.42 -7.31
N ASP A 542 -6.53 1.62 -7.28
CA ASP A 542 -7.98 1.78 -7.12
C ASP A 542 -8.72 1.22 -8.34
N GLY A 543 -8.17 1.41 -9.55
CA GLY A 543 -8.72 0.85 -10.78
C GLY A 543 -8.83 -0.67 -10.78
N ILE A 544 -7.82 -1.39 -10.27
CA ILE A 544 -7.85 -2.85 -10.12
C ILE A 544 -8.74 -3.24 -8.93
N LYS A 545 -8.77 -2.46 -7.85
CA LYS A 545 -9.60 -2.71 -6.66
C LYS A 545 -11.08 -2.73 -6.99
N GLU A 546 -11.54 -1.73 -7.73
CA GLU A 546 -12.94 -1.66 -8.20
C GLU A 546 -13.32 -2.90 -9.01
N LEU A 547 -12.41 -3.37 -9.86
CA LEU A 547 -12.63 -4.58 -10.66
C LEU A 547 -12.71 -5.83 -9.79
N SER A 548 -11.77 -5.98 -8.86
CA SER A 548 -11.77 -7.10 -7.91
C SER A 548 -13.00 -7.11 -7.01
N ALA A 549 -13.60 -5.95 -6.71
CA ALA A 549 -14.81 -5.86 -5.91
C ALA A 549 -16.10 -6.15 -6.72
N SER A 550 -16.03 -6.06 -8.05
CA SER A 550 -17.16 -6.29 -8.96
C SER A 550 -17.31 -7.73 -9.45
N LEU A 551 -16.32 -8.58 -9.18
CA LEU A 551 -16.22 -9.99 -9.57
C LEU A 551 -16.37 -10.89 -8.35
#